data_AF-A0A944XWU9-F1
#
_entry.id   AF-A0A944XWU9-F1
#
_cell.length_a   1.000
_cell.length_b   1.000
_cell.length_c   1.000
_cell.angle_alpha   90.00
_cell.angle_beta   90.00
_cell.angle_gamma   90.00
#
_symmetry.space_group_name_H-M   'P 1'
#
loop_
_entity.id
_entity.type
_entity.pdbx_description
1 polymer ?
#
loop_
_entity_poly.entity_id
_entity_poly.type
_entity_poly.pdbx_seq_one_letter_code
_entity_poly.pdbx_strand_id
1 'polypeptide(L)'
;MDWPILVLDNYKLLFFSEKFKKMIYLTLIFISIIYFLLLYKNYGESLRLKKNSINMNIIFIILFFGIVGLFFKDSGILNKKGYDEILEKHQQIRNNIVTIKENIPILRAKLIEEPEYYEGWVMLAKSYIITDDLLSSIDSYEMAMSINTDDNSVLIEYIDILRKIDPKSNKTKIIKSFDKLISSNPSDIGIYNMKLNYSVEINDSNLTKNILQDIINDKSIINKDAYIQALNKLNLSANKFSFEITLSDKIFNDLRSSSYIYFILRDKIIGPPFAVKRIQNINLGKKITLTSQDKMIRELEPPENIILEIKGSQNNVVDDNMVELHKSKILDFHSSVYYEID
;
A
#
# COMPACT_ATOMS: atom_id res chain seq x y z
N MET A 1 -11.38 -0.58 0.65
CA MET A 1 -12.29 -0.73 -0.51
C MET A 1 -13.19 0.51 -0.51
N ASP A 2 -12.76 1.58 -1.18
CA ASP A 2 -13.39 2.91 -1.15
C ASP A 2 -14.66 3.01 -2.01
N TRP A 3 -15.53 2.01 -1.88
CA TRP A 3 -16.78 1.91 -2.61
C TRP A 3 -17.90 2.89 -2.20
N PRO A 4 -17.93 3.53 -1.00
CA PRO A 4 -18.98 4.49 -0.72
C PRO A 4 -18.73 5.88 -1.36
N ILE A 5 -17.47 6.25 -1.61
CA ILE A 5 -17.10 7.61 -2.03
C ILE A 5 -17.31 7.79 -3.55
N LEU A 6 -16.94 6.79 -4.35
CA LEU A 6 -17.11 6.82 -5.81
C LEU A 6 -18.58 6.84 -6.27
N VAL A 7 -19.49 6.24 -5.50
CA VAL A 7 -20.92 6.24 -5.83
C VAL A 7 -21.54 7.62 -5.60
N LEU A 8 -21.20 8.29 -4.50
CA LEU A 8 -21.68 9.66 -4.22
C LEU A 8 -21.13 10.70 -5.21
N ASP A 9 -19.88 10.55 -5.64
CA ASP A 9 -19.29 11.44 -6.65
C ASP A 9 -19.87 11.20 -8.06
N ASN A 10 -20.19 9.95 -8.42
CA ASN A 10 -20.87 9.66 -9.69
C ASN A 10 -22.31 10.17 -9.73
N TYR A 11 -23.05 10.11 -8.61
CA TYR A 11 -24.38 10.74 -8.54
C TYR A 11 -24.28 12.27 -8.60
N LYS A 12 -23.28 12.88 -7.97
CA LYS A 12 -23.01 14.32 -8.12
C LYS A 12 -22.66 14.70 -9.55
N LEU A 13 -21.84 13.91 -10.25
CA LEU A 13 -21.47 14.11 -11.66
C LEU A 13 -22.65 13.96 -12.61
N LEU A 14 -23.52 12.96 -12.40
CA LEU A 14 -24.77 12.78 -13.15
C LEU A 14 -25.75 13.94 -12.90
N PHE A 15 -25.89 14.39 -11.65
CA PHE A 15 -26.74 15.52 -11.30
C PHE A 15 -26.18 16.86 -11.83
N PHE A 16 -24.85 17.01 -11.85
CA PHE A 16 -24.17 18.15 -12.48
C PHE A 16 -24.36 18.15 -13.99
N SER A 17 -24.28 16.98 -14.64
CA SER A 17 -24.52 16.79 -16.08
C SER A 17 -25.96 17.14 -16.47
N GLU A 18 -26.95 16.72 -15.68
CA GLU A 18 -28.36 17.09 -15.85
C GLU A 18 -28.59 18.60 -15.72
N LYS A 19 -28.02 19.24 -14.69
CA LYS A 19 -28.09 20.70 -14.51
C LYS A 19 -27.38 21.45 -15.62
N PHE A 20 -26.22 20.98 -16.05
CA PHE A 20 -25.42 21.60 -17.11
C PHE A 20 -26.15 21.50 -18.47
N LYS A 21 -26.75 20.34 -18.77
CA LYS A 21 -27.65 20.17 -19.92
C LYS A 21 -28.82 21.16 -19.87
N LYS A 22 -29.54 21.22 -18.75
CA LYS A 22 -30.66 22.17 -18.57
C LYS A 22 -30.22 23.62 -18.72
N MET A 23 -29.03 23.98 -18.22
CA MET A 23 -28.48 25.32 -18.34
C MET A 23 -28.18 25.67 -19.81
N ILE A 24 -27.59 24.75 -20.58
CA ILE A 24 -27.32 24.94 -22.01
C ILE A 24 -28.62 25.10 -22.82
N TYR A 25 -29.64 24.27 -22.55
CA TYR A 25 -30.95 24.42 -23.20
C TYR A 25 -31.59 25.78 -22.88
N LEU A 26 -31.49 26.26 -21.64
CA LEU A 26 -31.95 27.59 -21.25
C LEU A 26 -31.18 28.70 -21.98
N THR A 27 -29.86 28.57 -22.13
CA THR A 27 -29.04 29.55 -22.86
C THR A 27 -29.41 29.59 -24.35
N LEU A 28 -29.63 28.42 -24.97
CA LEU A 28 -30.05 28.33 -26.38
C LEU A 28 -31.45 28.92 -26.60
N ILE A 29 -32.39 28.67 -25.68
CA ILE A 29 -33.73 29.28 -25.71
C ILE A 29 -33.63 30.80 -25.57
N PHE A 30 -32.79 31.30 -24.65
CA PHE A 30 -32.59 32.73 -24.44
C PHE A 30 -31.97 33.43 -25.67
N ILE A 31 -30.98 32.81 -26.32
CA ILE A 31 -30.40 33.29 -27.57
C ILE A 31 -31.45 33.31 -28.70
N SER A 32 -32.31 32.29 -28.77
CA SER A 32 -33.39 32.22 -29.75
C SER A 32 -34.43 33.33 -29.52
N ILE A 33 -34.79 33.62 -28.27
CA ILE A 33 -35.70 34.72 -27.91
C ILE A 33 -35.11 36.08 -28.29
N ILE A 34 -33.83 36.33 -28.00
CA ILE A 34 -33.14 37.57 -28.39
C ILE A 34 -33.12 37.72 -29.91
N TYR A 35 -32.83 36.64 -30.63
CA TYR A 35 -32.84 36.64 -32.09
C TYR A 35 -34.22 36.99 -32.66
N PHE A 36 -35.30 36.40 -32.12
CA PHE A 36 -36.67 36.73 -32.52
C PHE A 36 -37.07 38.17 -32.17
N LEU A 37 -36.62 38.70 -31.02
CA LEU A 37 -36.85 40.10 -30.63
C LEU A 37 -36.17 41.08 -31.61
N LEU A 38 -34.94 40.79 -32.05
CA LEU A 38 -34.23 41.59 -33.05
C LEU A 38 -34.92 41.52 -34.43
N LEU A 39 -35.49 40.37 -34.77
CA LEU A 39 -36.25 40.16 -36.01
C LEU A 39 -37.58 40.94 -35.97
N TYR A 40 -38.27 40.94 -34.82
CA TYR A 40 -39.53 41.65 -34.63
C TYR A 40 -39.35 43.17 -34.52
N LYS A 41 -38.26 43.66 -33.90
CA LYS A 41 -37.94 45.10 -33.86
C LYS A 41 -37.75 45.71 -35.26
N ASN A 42 -37.33 44.90 -36.24
CA ASN A 42 -37.16 45.30 -37.64
C ASN A 42 -38.43 45.19 -38.51
N TYR A 43 -39.57 44.75 -37.96
CA TYR A 43 -40.81 44.54 -38.73
C TYR A 43 -41.58 45.83 -39.06
N GLY A 44 -41.24 46.97 -38.45
CA GLY A 44 -41.91 48.26 -38.64
C GLY A 44 -41.34 49.16 -39.74
N GLU A 45 -40.14 48.87 -40.27
CA GLU A 45 -39.61 49.56 -41.44
C GLU A 45 -40.02 48.81 -42.71
N SER A 46 -41.22 49.10 -43.21
CA SER A 46 -41.63 48.65 -44.54
C SER A 46 -40.68 49.24 -45.59
N LEU A 47 -40.11 48.37 -46.43
CA LEU A 47 -39.28 48.66 -47.61
C LEU A 47 -37.77 48.79 -47.38
N ARG A 48 -37.14 47.69 -46.96
CA ARG A 48 -35.96 47.06 -47.62
C ARG A 48 -35.34 46.05 -46.65
N LEU A 49 -35.86 44.80 -46.65
CA LEU A 49 -35.01 43.66 -46.33
C LEU A 49 -33.99 43.52 -47.47
N LYS A 50 -32.97 44.37 -47.42
CA LYS A 50 -31.83 44.36 -48.35
C LYS A 50 -31.23 42.96 -48.29
N LYS A 51 -30.92 42.38 -49.46
CA LYS A 51 -30.34 41.02 -49.70
C LYS A 51 -29.28 40.53 -48.68
N ASN A 52 -28.67 41.43 -47.91
CA ASN A 52 -27.70 41.15 -46.85
C ASN A 52 -28.27 40.49 -45.57
N SER A 53 -29.56 40.59 -45.24
CA SER A 53 -30.10 39.96 -44.01
C SER A 53 -30.30 38.44 -44.13
N ILE A 54 -30.55 37.94 -45.35
CA ILE A 54 -30.62 36.50 -45.65
C ILE A 54 -29.26 35.84 -45.36
N ASN A 55 -28.16 36.51 -45.70
CA ASN A 55 -26.81 36.00 -45.44
C ASN A 55 -26.52 35.87 -43.93
N MET A 56 -26.97 36.81 -43.10
CA MET A 56 -26.77 36.75 -41.65
C MET A 56 -27.57 35.62 -41.00
N ASN A 57 -28.83 35.41 -41.42
CA ASN A 57 -29.65 34.31 -40.90
C ASN A 57 -29.06 32.94 -41.22
N ILE A 58 -28.51 32.78 -42.43
CA ILE A 58 -27.82 31.54 -42.84
C ILE A 58 -26.58 31.31 -41.96
N ILE A 59 -25.79 32.34 -41.67
CA ILE A 59 -24.62 32.24 -40.77
C ILE A 59 -25.04 31.78 -39.36
N PHE A 60 -26.12 32.35 -38.81
CA PHE A 60 -26.62 31.92 -37.49
C PHE A 60 -27.10 30.47 -37.47
N ILE A 61 -27.78 30.01 -38.54
CA ILE A 61 -28.22 28.62 -38.66
C ILE A 61 -27.00 27.68 -38.71
N ILE A 62 -25.99 28.01 -39.51
CA ILE A 62 -24.75 27.22 -39.60
C ILE A 62 -24.03 27.18 -38.25
N LEU A 63 -23.94 28.32 -37.55
CA LEU A 63 -23.32 28.40 -36.24
C LEU A 63 -24.07 27.55 -35.20
N PHE A 64 -25.41 27.60 -35.22
CA PHE A 64 -26.26 26.79 -34.35
C PHE A 64 -26.04 25.29 -34.58
N PHE A 65 -26.09 24.83 -35.83
CA PHE A 65 -25.85 23.42 -36.14
C PHE A 65 -24.39 23.00 -35.85
N GLY A 66 -23.42 23.91 -36.01
CA GLY A 66 -22.03 23.67 -35.63
C GLY A 66 -21.87 23.46 -34.12
N ILE A 67 -22.49 24.31 -33.30
CA ILE A 67 -22.48 24.20 -31.84
C ILE A 67 -23.21 22.94 -31.37
N VAL A 68 -24.37 22.65 -31.96
CA VAL A 68 -25.12 21.41 -31.67
C VAL A 68 -24.29 20.18 -32.04
N GLY A 69 -23.65 20.17 -33.22
CA GLY A 69 -22.78 19.07 -33.65
C GLY A 69 -21.59 18.83 -32.71
N LEU A 70 -20.90 19.88 -32.29
CA LEU A 70 -19.83 19.79 -31.29
C LEU A 70 -20.36 19.28 -29.94
N PHE A 71 -21.52 19.77 -29.50
CA PHE A 71 -22.14 19.30 -28.27
C PHE A 71 -22.55 17.82 -28.35
N PHE A 72 -23.13 17.35 -29.45
CA PHE A 72 -23.50 15.94 -29.62
C PHE A 72 -22.28 15.01 -29.60
N LYS A 73 -21.15 15.47 -30.14
CA LYS A 73 -19.87 14.75 -30.09
C LYS A 73 -19.32 14.66 -28.66
N ASP A 74 -19.31 15.77 -27.92
CA ASP A 74 -18.63 15.85 -26.62
C ASP A 74 -19.53 15.48 -25.43
N SER A 75 -20.86 15.46 -25.60
CA SER A 75 -21.83 15.16 -24.53
C SER A 75 -21.93 13.68 -24.14
N GLY A 76 -21.25 12.79 -24.87
CA GLY A 76 -21.30 11.34 -24.63
C GLY A 76 -22.67 10.69 -24.89
N ILE A 77 -23.62 11.42 -25.49
CA ILE A 77 -24.98 10.93 -25.80
C ILE A 77 -24.94 9.73 -26.75
N LEU A 78 -23.96 9.67 -27.66
CA LEU A 78 -23.72 8.53 -28.54
C LEU A 78 -23.34 7.25 -27.78
N ASN A 79 -22.83 7.38 -26.54
CA ASN A 79 -22.42 6.25 -25.69
C ASN A 79 -23.51 5.83 -24.70
N LYS A 80 -24.73 6.39 -24.78
CA LYS A 80 -25.83 6.10 -23.86
C LYS A 80 -26.09 4.59 -23.71
N LYS A 81 -26.08 3.85 -24.82
CA LYS A 81 -26.30 2.40 -24.81
C LYS A 81 -25.25 1.68 -23.94
N GLY A 82 -23.98 2.08 -24.04
CA GLY A 82 -22.91 1.52 -23.20
C GLY A 82 -23.10 1.84 -21.71
N TYR A 83 -23.57 3.05 -21.38
CA TYR A 83 -23.91 3.40 -19.99
C TYR A 83 -25.10 2.59 -19.46
N ASP A 84 -26.13 2.37 -20.27
CA ASP A 84 -27.31 1.60 -19.90
C ASP A 84 -26.95 0.11 -19.67
N GLU A 85 -26.12 -0.48 -20.54
CA GLU A 85 -25.59 -1.85 -20.39
C GLU A 85 -24.77 -2.00 -19.09
N ILE A 86 -23.92 -1.01 -18.77
CA ILE A 86 -23.18 -0.98 -17.51
C ILE A 86 -24.15 -0.93 -16.33
N LEU A 87 -25.15 -0.05 -16.35
CA LEU A 87 -26.13 0.10 -15.28
C LEU A 87 -26.90 -1.20 -15.03
N GLU A 88 -27.38 -1.85 -16.09
CA GLU A 88 -28.10 -3.13 -16.00
C GLU A 88 -27.21 -4.21 -15.38
N LYS A 89 -25.97 -4.33 -15.85
CA LYS A 89 -24.99 -5.27 -15.28
C LYS A 89 -24.77 -5.04 -13.79
N HIS A 90 -24.66 -3.78 -13.36
CA HIS A 90 -24.50 -3.44 -11.93
C HIS A 90 -25.75 -3.78 -11.11
N GLN A 91 -26.94 -3.65 -11.69
CA GLN A 91 -28.17 -4.07 -11.03
C GLN A 91 -28.24 -5.59 -10.89
N GLN A 92 -27.91 -6.34 -11.94
CA GLN A 92 -27.85 -7.81 -11.89
C GLN A 92 -26.85 -8.30 -10.83
N ILE A 93 -25.65 -7.71 -10.75
CA ILE A 93 -24.66 -8.05 -9.71
C ILE A 93 -25.22 -7.81 -8.30
N ARG A 94 -25.88 -6.67 -8.05
CA ARG A 94 -26.49 -6.38 -6.75
C ARG A 94 -27.57 -7.39 -6.38
N ASN A 95 -28.45 -7.72 -7.33
CA ASN A 95 -29.49 -8.72 -7.10
C ASN A 95 -28.88 -10.08 -6.77
N ASN A 96 -27.83 -10.49 -7.49
CA ASN A 96 -27.13 -11.75 -7.21
C ASN A 96 -26.51 -11.77 -5.80
N ILE A 97 -25.89 -10.66 -5.37
CA ILE A 97 -25.33 -10.55 -4.01
C ILE A 97 -26.45 -10.69 -2.95
N VAL A 98 -27.61 -10.07 -3.18
CA VAL A 98 -28.78 -10.20 -2.27
C VAL A 98 -29.24 -11.65 -2.20
N THR A 99 -29.44 -12.31 -3.34
CA THR A 99 -29.84 -13.73 -3.40
C THR A 99 -28.84 -14.64 -2.68
N ILE A 100 -27.53 -14.42 -2.88
CA ILE A 100 -26.49 -15.18 -2.18
C ILE A 100 -26.59 -14.98 -0.67
N LYS A 101 -26.76 -13.73 -0.22
CA LYS A 101 -26.89 -13.40 1.20
C LYS A 101 -28.11 -14.07 1.85
N GLU A 102 -29.23 -14.12 1.13
CA GLU A 102 -30.46 -14.79 1.59
C GLU A 102 -30.31 -16.32 1.67
N ASN A 103 -29.45 -16.92 0.86
CA ASN A 103 -29.20 -18.36 0.85
C ASN A 103 -28.16 -18.83 1.89
N ILE A 104 -27.32 -17.92 2.42
CA ILE A 104 -26.31 -18.27 3.44
C ILE A 104 -26.91 -19.01 4.66
N PRO A 105 -28.01 -18.55 5.28
CA PRO A 105 -28.61 -19.26 6.42
C PRO A 105 -29.07 -20.69 6.09
N ILE A 106 -29.58 -20.91 4.88
CA ILE A 106 -30.03 -22.23 4.40
C ILE A 106 -28.83 -23.17 4.27
N LEU A 107 -27.76 -22.69 3.61
CA LEU A 107 -26.53 -23.45 3.45
C LEU A 107 -25.89 -23.81 4.80
N ARG A 108 -25.87 -22.85 5.75
CA ARG A 108 -25.40 -23.11 7.13
C ARG A 108 -26.21 -24.20 7.83
N ALA A 109 -27.53 -24.14 7.75
CA ALA A 109 -28.39 -25.15 8.38
C ALA A 109 -28.08 -26.54 7.83
N LYS A 110 -27.92 -26.66 6.51
CA LYS A 110 -27.51 -27.92 5.88
C LYS A 110 -26.16 -28.43 6.37
N LEU A 111 -25.17 -27.55 6.51
CA LEU A 111 -23.82 -27.92 6.98
C LEU A 111 -23.75 -28.31 8.46
N ILE A 112 -24.77 -27.96 9.26
CA ILE A 112 -24.91 -28.49 10.63
C ILE A 112 -25.30 -29.98 10.57
N GLU A 113 -26.16 -30.36 9.63
CA GLU A 113 -26.61 -31.75 9.44
C GLU A 113 -25.56 -32.59 8.69
N GLU A 114 -24.83 -31.96 7.76
CA GLU A 114 -23.80 -32.57 6.92
C GLU A 114 -22.42 -31.90 7.15
N PRO A 115 -21.79 -32.04 8.32
CA PRO A 115 -20.56 -31.31 8.66
C PRO A 115 -19.34 -31.78 7.87
N GLU A 116 -19.37 -32.97 7.27
CA GLU A 116 -18.28 -33.50 6.43
C GLU A 116 -18.42 -33.08 4.96
N TYR A 117 -19.44 -32.30 4.60
CA TYR A 117 -19.67 -31.86 3.23
C TYR A 117 -18.71 -30.74 2.81
N TYR A 118 -17.52 -31.14 2.36
CA TYR A 118 -16.42 -30.26 1.95
C TYR A 118 -16.85 -29.14 0.98
N GLU A 119 -17.48 -29.50 -0.15
CA GLU A 119 -17.86 -28.52 -1.17
C GLU A 119 -18.87 -27.49 -0.64
N GLY A 120 -19.72 -27.88 0.30
CA GLY A 120 -20.65 -26.97 0.94
C GLY A 120 -19.94 -25.94 1.83
N TRP A 121 -18.92 -26.33 2.59
CA TRP A 121 -18.09 -25.40 3.35
C TRP A 121 -17.31 -24.43 2.45
N VAL A 122 -16.76 -24.91 1.33
CA VAL A 122 -16.10 -24.05 0.33
C VAL A 122 -17.11 -23.06 -0.28
N MET A 123 -18.31 -23.51 -0.63
CA MET A 123 -19.37 -22.65 -1.15
C MET A 123 -19.81 -21.60 -0.13
N LEU A 124 -19.90 -21.98 1.15
CA LEU A 124 -20.24 -21.06 2.23
C LEU A 124 -19.15 -19.99 2.38
N ALA A 125 -17.88 -20.39 2.38
CA ALA A 125 -16.75 -19.47 2.44
C ALA A 125 -16.77 -18.46 1.29
N LYS A 126 -16.98 -18.92 0.05
CA LYS A 126 -17.10 -18.05 -1.14
C LYS A 126 -18.31 -17.11 -1.07
N SER A 127 -19.44 -17.59 -0.55
CA SER A 127 -20.64 -16.77 -0.34
C SER A 127 -20.36 -15.61 0.62
N TYR A 128 -19.59 -15.87 1.68
CA TYR A 128 -19.14 -14.86 2.62
C TYR A 128 -18.17 -13.83 1.99
N ILE A 129 -17.26 -14.25 1.09
CA ILE A 129 -16.43 -13.31 0.33
C ILE A 129 -17.30 -12.37 -0.51
N ILE A 130 -18.27 -12.93 -1.24
CA ILE A 130 -19.15 -12.16 -2.14
C ILE A 130 -19.99 -11.14 -1.36
N THR A 131 -20.33 -11.46 -0.11
CA THR A 131 -21.12 -10.60 0.79
C THR A 131 -20.26 -9.74 1.73
N ASP A 132 -18.94 -9.73 1.51
CA ASP A 132 -17.91 -8.97 2.26
C ASP A 132 -17.79 -9.32 3.76
N ASP A 133 -18.25 -10.51 4.16
CA ASP A 133 -18.05 -11.06 5.51
C ASP A 133 -16.80 -11.95 5.56
N LEU A 134 -15.62 -11.31 5.53
CA LEU A 134 -14.36 -12.03 5.39
C LEU A 134 -14.00 -12.91 6.61
N LEU A 135 -14.48 -12.55 7.81
CA LEU A 135 -14.22 -13.34 9.02
C LEU A 135 -14.98 -14.67 8.98
N SER A 136 -16.28 -14.63 8.66
CA SER A 136 -17.07 -15.87 8.49
C SER A 136 -16.55 -16.73 7.33
N SER A 137 -15.94 -16.11 6.32
CA SER A 137 -15.27 -16.81 5.23
C SER A 137 -14.05 -17.60 5.72
N ILE A 138 -13.20 -17.02 6.57
CA ILE A 138 -12.06 -17.70 7.21
C ILE A 138 -12.54 -18.93 7.96
N ASP A 139 -13.55 -18.79 8.82
CA ASP A 139 -14.05 -19.89 9.64
C ASP A 139 -14.56 -21.04 8.75
N SER A 140 -15.24 -20.70 7.66
CA SER A 140 -15.77 -21.68 6.71
C SER A 140 -14.65 -22.40 5.93
N TYR A 141 -13.59 -21.69 5.53
CA TYR A 141 -12.42 -22.33 4.92
C TYR A 141 -11.63 -23.18 5.92
N GLU A 142 -11.54 -22.78 7.19
CA GLU A 142 -10.92 -23.60 8.24
C GLU A 142 -11.69 -24.91 8.44
N MET A 143 -13.03 -24.87 8.41
CA MET A 143 -13.86 -26.08 8.38
C MET A 143 -13.60 -26.93 7.13
N ALA A 144 -13.58 -26.34 5.94
CA ALA A 144 -13.30 -27.07 4.70
C ALA A 144 -11.92 -27.76 4.73
N MET A 145 -10.87 -27.04 5.17
CA MET A 145 -9.52 -27.56 5.28
C MET A 145 -9.34 -28.62 6.38
N SER A 146 -10.26 -28.68 7.35
CA SER A 146 -10.29 -29.74 8.36
C SER A 146 -10.76 -31.08 7.79
N ILE A 147 -11.55 -31.04 6.70
CA ILE A 147 -12.10 -32.21 6.01
C ILE A 147 -11.14 -32.67 4.89
N ASN A 148 -10.73 -31.73 4.02
CA ASN A 148 -9.77 -32.01 2.96
C ASN A 148 -8.57 -31.07 3.11
N THR A 149 -7.44 -31.65 3.52
CA THR A 149 -6.22 -30.89 3.76
C THR A 149 -5.49 -30.53 2.48
N ASP A 150 -5.71 -31.21 1.37
CA ASP A 150 -4.75 -31.23 0.25
C ASP A 150 -5.22 -30.40 -0.94
N ASP A 151 -6.32 -29.66 -0.80
CA ASP A 151 -6.79 -28.73 -1.82
C ASP A 151 -5.99 -27.42 -1.79
N ASN A 152 -4.99 -27.36 -2.66
CA ASN A 152 -4.13 -26.18 -2.84
C ASN A 152 -4.91 -24.93 -3.29
N SER A 153 -6.01 -25.09 -4.01
CA SER A 153 -6.80 -23.94 -4.47
C SER A 153 -7.46 -23.23 -3.30
N VAL A 154 -8.01 -24.00 -2.35
CA VAL A 154 -8.60 -23.48 -1.11
C VAL A 154 -7.55 -22.83 -0.21
N LEU A 155 -6.36 -23.42 -0.11
CA LEU A 155 -5.25 -22.82 0.66
C LEU A 155 -4.84 -21.45 0.12
N ILE A 156 -4.79 -21.29 -1.21
CA ILE A 156 -4.47 -20.00 -1.86
C ILE A 156 -5.58 -18.97 -1.58
N GLU A 157 -6.85 -19.32 -1.79
CA GLU A 157 -7.98 -18.43 -1.51
C GLU A 157 -8.01 -18.02 -0.03
N TYR A 158 -7.74 -18.95 0.88
CA TYR A 158 -7.65 -18.69 2.32
C TYR A 158 -6.51 -17.72 2.68
N ILE A 159 -5.32 -17.89 2.10
CA ILE A 159 -4.19 -16.96 2.26
C ILE A 159 -4.59 -15.55 1.81
N ASP A 160 -5.24 -15.42 0.66
CA ASP A 160 -5.63 -14.12 0.12
C ASP A 160 -6.63 -13.39 1.02
N ILE A 161 -7.55 -14.12 1.66
CA ILE A 161 -8.50 -13.52 2.62
C ILE A 161 -7.78 -13.08 3.89
N LEU A 162 -6.89 -13.91 4.44
CA LEU A 162 -6.09 -13.55 5.62
C LEU A 162 -5.27 -12.27 5.37
N ARG A 163 -4.68 -12.17 4.17
CA ARG A 163 -3.95 -10.97 3.72
C ARG A 163 -4.87 -9.76 3.55
N LYS A 164 -6.08 -9.95 3.00
CA LYS A 164 -7.07 -8.86 2.81
C LYS A 164 -7.56 -8.27 4.15
N ILE A 165 -7.73 -9.09 5.18
CA ILE A 165 -8.18 -8.62 6.51
C ILE A 165 -7.06 -7.87 7.22
N ASP A 166 -5.95 -8.56 7.48
CA ASP A 166 -4.77 -7.97 8.10
C ASP A 166 -3.57 -8.91 7.88
N PRO A 167 -2.65 -8.55 6.99
CA PRO A 167 -1.52 -9.40 6.63
C PRO A 167 -0.52 -9.57 7.78
N LYS A 168 -0.45 -8.63 8.74
CA LYS A 168 0.52 -8.70 9.84
C LYS A 168 0.02 -9.52 11.02
N SER A 169 -1.23 -9.33 11.45
CA SER A 169 -1.79 -10.12 12.55
C SER A 169 -1.99 -11.60 12.16
N ASN A 170 -2.33 -11.87 10.90
CA ASN A 170 -2.52 -13.24 10.40
C ASN A 170 -1.23 -13.95 9.96
N LYS A 171 -0.05 -13.36 10.22
CA LYS A 171 1.24 -13.86 9.72
C LYS A 171 1.46 -15.34 9.95
N THR A 172 1.20 -15.83 11.17
CA THR A 172 1.43 -17.25 11.51
C THR A 172 0.58 -18.18 10.66
N LYS A 173 -0.71 -17.86 10.45
CA LYS A 173 -1.63 -18.66 9.62
C LYS A 173 -1.20 -18.64 8.16
N ILE A 174 -0.87 -17.46 7.63
CA ILE A 174 -0.42 -17.28 6.24
C ILE A 174 0.85 -18.09 5.96
N ILE A 175 1.87 -17.98 6.82
CA ILE A 175 3.12 -18.72 6.65
C ILE A 175 2.90 -20.22 6.72
N LYS A 176 2.10 -20.69 7.69
CA LYS A 176 1.77 -22.12 7.81
C LYS A 176 1.08 -22.65 6.54
N SER A 177 0.15 -21.88 5.96
CA SER A 177 -0.53 -22.26 4.73
C SER A 177 0.43 -22.31 3.53
N PHE A 178 1.34 -21.33 3.41
CA PHE A 178 2.40 -21.38 2.39
C PHE A 178 3.34 -22.57 2.56
N ASP A 179 3.74 -22.90 3.79
CA ASP A 179 4.62 -24.04 4.07
C ASP A 179 3.97 -25.36 3.67
N LYS A 180 2.65 -25.48 3.86
CA LYS A 180 1.86 -26.62 3.40
C LYS A 180 1.80 -26.71 1.88
N LEU A 181 1.55 -25.58 1.20
CA LEU A 181 1.57 -25.48 -0.26
C LEU A 181 2.93 -25.91 -0.83
N ILE A 182 4.03 -25.38 -0.27
CA ILE A 182 5.40 -25.73 -0.67
C ILE A 182 5.69 -27.21 -0.41
N SER A 183 5.27 -27.75 0.74
CA SER A 183 5.50 -29.17 1.06
C SER A 183 4.81 -30.10 0.06
N SER A 184 3.65 -29.69 -0.46
CA SER A 184 2.90 -30.46 -1.47
C SER A 184 3.50 -30.33 -2.88
N ASN A 185 4.13 -29.19 -3.20
CA ASN A 185 4.74 -28.90 -4.50
C ASN A 185 6.10 -28.20 -4.34
N PRO A 186 7.15 -28.92 -3.88
CA PRO A 186 8.42 -28.28 -3.49
C PRO A 186 9.17 -27.63 -4.64
N SER A 187 8.91 -28.04 -5.89
CA SER A 187 9.52 -27.44 -7.09
C SER A 187 8.76 -26.24 -7.65
N ASP A 188 7.57 -25.92 -7.13
CA ASP A 188 6.77 -24.80 -7.64
C ASP A 188 7.29 -23.46 -7.09
N ILE A 189 8.16 -22.84 -7.89
CA ILE A 189 8.72 -21.52 -7.61
C ILE A 189 7.65 -20.42 -7.51
N GLY A 190 6.47 -20.62 -8.11
CA GLY A 190 5.34 -19.69 -8.02
C GLY A 190 4.89 -19.50 -6.57
N ILE A 191 4.80 -20.59 -5.80
CA ILE A 191 4.38 -20.56 -4.40
C ILE A 191 5.43 -19.83 -3.55
N TYR A 192 6.72 -20.10 -3.77
CA TYR A 192 7.81 -19.38 -3.13
C TYR A 192 7.76 -17.88 -3.44
N ASN A 193 7.48 -17.50 -4.69
CA ASN A 193 7.34 -16.10 -5.09
C ASN A 193 6.14 -15.42 -4.43
N MET A 194 5.01 -16.11 -4.27
CA MET A 194 3.88 -15.59 -3.51
C MET A 194 4.25 -15.34 -2.04
N LYS A 195 4.94 -16.31 -1.39
CA LYS A 195 5.43 -16.18 -0.01
C LYS A 195 6.45 -15.03 0.13
N LEU A 196 7.34 -14.87 -0.86
CA LEU A 196 8.32 -13.78 -0.92
C LEU A 196 7.62 -12.42 -1.04
N ASN A 197 6.67 -12.27 -1.97
CA ASN A 197 5.88 -11.05 -2.14
C ASN A 197 5.15 -10.68 -0.85
N TYR A 198 4.56 -11.67 -0.17
CA TYR A 198 3.94 -11.47 1.13
C TYR A 198 4.94 -10.96 2.19
N SER A 199 6.16 -11.53 2.25
CA SER A 199 7.19 -11.05 3.18
C SER A 199 7.58 -9.57 2.96
N VAL A 200 7.60 -9.15 1.69
CA VAL A 200 7.86 -7.75 1.29
C VAL A 200 6.67 -6.87 1.66
N GLU A 201 5.43 -7.31 1.41
CA GLU A 201 4.20 -6.60 1.77
C GLU A 201 4.16 -6.22 3.26
N ILE A 202 4.56 -7.13 4.15
CA ILE A 202 4.60 -6.87 5.60
C ILE A 202 5.89 -6.20 6.08
N ASN A 203 6.83 -5.90 5.17
CA ASN A 203 8.16 -5.34 5.45
C ASN A 203 8.99 -6.20 6.44
N ASP A 204 8.92 -7.53 6.33
CA ASP A 204 9.68 -8.45 7.18
C ASP A 204 10.96 -8.92 6.49
N SER A 205 12.02 -8.13 6.62
CA SER A 205 13.32 -8.41 5.99
C SER A 205 13.93 -9.75 6.42
N ASN A 206 13.71 -10.19 7.66
CA ASN A 206 14.24 -11.47 8.14
C ASN A 206 13.53 -12.63 7.46
N LEU A 207 12.20 -12.56 7.38
CA LEU A 207 11.41 -13.54 6.63
C LEU A 207 11.81 -13.56 5.15
N THR A 208 11.97 -12.39 4.51
CA THR A 208 12.42 -12.29 3.12
C THR A 208 13.77 -13.00 2.92
N LYS A 209 14.73 -12.77 3.81
CA LYS A 209 16.05 -13.44 3.76
C LYS A 209 15.94 -14.94 3.91
N ASN A 210 15.14 -15.42 4.87
CA ASN A 210 14.93 -16.84 5.09
C ASN A 210 14.32 -17.50 3.85
N ILE A 211 13.28 -16.91 3.26
CA ILE A 211 12.64 -17.44 2.04
C ILE A 211 13.64 -17.50 0.88
N LEU A 212 14.43 -16.45 0.67
CA LEU A 212 15.47 -16.46 -0.37
C LEU A 212 16.52 -17.55 -0.13
N GLN A 213 16.91 -17.76 1.12
CA GLN A 213 17.84 -18.82 1.50
C GLN A 213 17.23 -20.21 1.25
N ASP A 214 15.95 -20.40 1.57
CA ASP A 214 15.22 -21.65 1.32
C ASP A 214 15.19 -21.95 -0.18
N ILE A 215 14.84 -20.97 -1.02
CA ILE A 215 14.85 -21.09 -2.49
C ILE A 215 16.25 -21.47 -3.00
N ILE A 216 17.29 -20.81 -2.48
CA ILE A 216 18.67 -21.06 -2.93
C ILE A 216 19.15 -22.45 -2.52
N ASN A 217 18.74 -22.94 -1.35
CA ASN A 217 19.17 -24.23 -0.82
C ASN A 217 18.40 -25.41 -1.43
N ASP A 218 17.16 -25.18 -1.89
CA ASP A 218 16.31 -26.24 -2.45
C ASP A 218 16.82 -26.71 -3.82
N LYS A 219 17.33 -27.94 -3.90
CA LYS A 219 17.89 -28.53 -5.14
C LYS A 219 16.86 -28.70 -6.25
N SER A 220 15.56 -28.73 -5.94
CA SER A 220 14.49 -28.90 -6.94
C SER A 220 14.26 -27.65 -7.80
N ILE A 221 14.68 -26.48 -7.31
CA ILE A 221 14.50 -25.19 -7.97
C ILE A 221 15.67 -24.93 -8.94
N ILE A 222 15.35 -24.50 -10.15
CA ILE A 222 16.31 -24.13 -11.21
C ILE A 222 16.34 -22.60 -11.34
N ASN A 223 17.40 -22.02 -11.93
CA ASN A 223 17.57 -20.58 -12.21
C ASN A 223 17.55 -19.70 -10.95
N LYS A 224 18.54 -19.90 -10.07
CA LYS A 224 18.62 -19.24 -8.76
C LYS A 224 19.28 -17.86 -8.78
N ASP A 225 19.88 -17.45 -9.88
CA ASP A 225 20.75 -16.26 -9.94
C ASP A 225 20.04 -14.98 -9.48
N ALA A 226 18.78 -14.79 -9.85
CA ALA A 226 18.00 -13.63 -9.42
C ALA A 226 17.80 -13.59 -7.89
N TYR A 227 17.55 -14.74 -7.26
CA TYR A 227 17.38 -14.86 -5.82
C TYR A 227 18.71 -14.69 -5.07
N ILE A 228 19.80 -15.24 -5.62
CA ILE A 228 21.15 -15.03 -5.10
C ILE A 228 21.50 -13.54 -5.14
N GLN A 229 21.25 -12.87 -6.27
CA GLN A 229 21.48 -11.43 -6.40
C GLN A 229 20.58 -10.62 -5.45
N ALA A 230 19.31 -10.99 -5.29
CA ALA A 230 18.40 -10.32 -4.36
C ALA A 230 18.86 -10.49 -2.91
N LEU A 231 19.27 -11.70 -2.51
CA LEU A 231 19.81 -11.98 -1.17
C LEU A 231 21.11 -11.21 -0.94
N ASN A 232 22.02 -11.22 -1.92
CA ASN A 232 23.24 -10.42 -1.87
C ASN A 232 22.92 -8.94 -1.73
N LYS A 233 22.00 -8.39 -2.54
CA LYS A 233 21.53 -7.00 -2.40
C LYS A 233 20.94 -6.73 -1.03
N LEU A 234 20.12 -7.61 -0.46
CA LEU A 234 19.59 -7.45 0.91
C LEU A 234 20.65 -7.57 2.01
N ASN A 235 21.78 -8.21 1.69
CA ASN A 235 22.93 -8.32 2.57
C ASN A 235 23.95 -7.18 2.36
N LEU A 236 23.92 -6.53 1.20
CA LEU A 236 24.70 -5.36 0.80
C LEU A 236 23.99 -4.04 1.13
N SER A 237 22.66 -3.99 1.07
CA SER A 237 21.80 -2.87 1.48
C SER A 237 21.70 -2.74 3.01
N ALA A 238 22.31 -3.68 3.74
CA ALA A 238 22.89 -3.33 5.01
C ALA A 238 24.17 -2.54 4.69
N ASN A 239 24.07 -1.21 4.72
CA ASN A 239 25.19 -0.28 4.80
C ASN A 239 26.03 -0.58 6.04
N LYS A 240 26.75 -1.70 5.97
CA LYS A 240 27.49 -2.35 7.03
C LYS A 240 28.62 -1.43 7.42
N PHE A 241 28.46 -0.83 8.59
CA PHE A 241 29.56 -0.22 9.30
C PHE A 241 29.76 -0.98 10.62
N SER A 242 31.01 -1.01 11.06
CA SER A 242 31.39 -1.39 12.41
C SER A 242 32.33 -0.31 12.96
N PHE A 243 31.96 0.27 14.09
CA PHE A 243 32.80 1.24 14.80
C PHE A 243 33.16 0.65 16.15
N GLU A 244 34.43 0.31 16.32
CA GLU A 244 34.94 -0.29 17.54
C GLU A 244 35.61 0.77 18.42
N ILE A 245 35.24 0.77 19.70
CA ILE A 245 35.73 1.68 20.72
C ILE A 245 36.41 0.85 21.81
N THR A 246 37.68 1.15 22.07
CA THR A 246 38.43 0.60 23.21
C THR A 246 38.63 1.68 24.25
N LEU A 247 38.32 1.35 25.50
CA LEU A 247 38.45 2.25 26.65
C LEU A 247 39.68 1.89 27.48
N SER A 248 40.46 2.90 27.83
CA SER A 248 41.48 2.80 28.87
C SER A 248 40.86 2.49 30.24
N ASP A 249 41.66 2.03 31.19
CA ASP A 249 41.22 1.81 32.57
C ASP A 249 40.67 3.07 33.23
N LYS A 250 41.25 4.23 32.91
CA LYS A 250 40.84 5.51 33.48
C LYS A 250 39.42 5.87 33.02
N ILE A 251 39.22 5.94 31.71
CA ILE A 251 37.92 6.31 31.12
C ILE A 251 36.86 5.27 31.46
N PHE A 252 37.20 3.98 31.46
CA PHE A 252 36.27 2.93 31.85
C PHE A 252 35.68 3.13 33.25
N ASN A 253 36.53 3.55 34.20
CA ASN A 253 36.09 3.85 35.57
C ASN A 253 35.25 5.13 35.64
N ASP A 254 35.65 6.18 34.91
CA ASP A 254 34.92 7.45 34.86
C ASP A 254 33.51 7.27 34.29
N LEU A 255 33.36 6.48 33.21
CA LEU A 255 32.06 6.19 32.59
C LEU A 255 31.10 5.41 33.50
N ARG A 256 31.61 4.59 34.42
CA ARG A 256 30.80 3.80 35.35
C ARG A 256 30.11 4.63 36.45
N SER A 257 30.48 5.90 36.59
CA SER A 257 29.83 6.84 37.51
C SER A 257 28.36 7.13 37.15
N SER A 258 27.97 6.94 35.88
CA SER A 258 26.61 7.13 35.39
C SER A 258 25.84 5.80 35.36
N SER A 259 24.53 5.82 35.58
CA SER A 259 23.69 4.60 35.52
C SER A 259 23.59 4.05 34.08
N TYR A 260 23.48 4.95 33.10
CA TYR A 260 23.46 4.64 31.67
C TYR A 260 24.50 5.46 30.92
N ILE A 261 25.12 4.83 29.93
CA ILE A 261 26.13 5.42 29.05
C ILE A 261 25.65 5.31 27.61
N TYR A 262 25.74 6.42 26.88
CA TYR A 262 25.32 6.53 25.49
C TYR A 262 26.53 6.83 24.62
N PHE A 263 26.78 5.95 23.65
CA PHE A 263 27.79 6.13 22.60
C PHE A 263 27.07 6.64 21.35
N ILE A 264 27.40 7.84 20.92
CA ILE A 264 26.68 8.59 19.88
C ILE A 264 27.64 8.93 18.75
N LEU A 265 27.33 8.49 17.53
CA LEU A 265 28.06 8.90 16.32
C LEU A 265 27.26 9.98 15.60
N ARG A 266 27.91 11.09 15.26
CA ARG A 266 27.30 12.23 14.56
C ARG A 266 28.06 12.57 13.29
N ASP A 267 27.35 12.79 12.19
CA ASP A 267 27.87 13.39 10.95
C ASP A 267 28.03 14.92 11.12
N LYS A 268 27.05 15.57 11.76
CA LYS A 268 26.97 17.04 11.92
C LYS A 268 26.73 17.43 13.37
N ILE A 269 27.17 18.64 13.73
CA ILE A 269 26.95 19.23 15.07
C ILE A 269 25.45 19.46 15.33
N ILE A 270 24.69 19.82 14.29
CA ILE A 270 23.25 20.09 14.36
C ILE A 270 22.50 19.01 13.57
N GLY A 271 21.61 18.30 14.25
CA GLY A 271 20.78 17.25 13.66
C GLY A 271 20.69 15.97 14.49
N PRO A 272 19.90 14.98 14.03
CA PRO A 272 19.84 13.68 14.66
C PRO A 272 21.20 12.95 14.53
N PRO A 273 21.61 12.16 15.53
CA PRO A 273 22.78 11.30 15.40
C PRO A 273 22.66 10.31 14.24
N PHE A 274 23.80 9.87 13.72
CA PHE A 274 23.87 8.79 12.75
C PHE A 274 23.59 7.43 13.40
N ALA A 275 24.24 7.14 14.53
CA ALA A 275 24.06 5.91 15.29
C ALA A 275 24.16 6.15 16.80
N VAL A 276 23.41 5.39 17.59
CA VAL A 276 23.40 5.50 19.05
C VAL A 276 23.33 4.13 19.69
N LYS A 277 24.25 3.86 20.63
CA LYS A 277 24.23 2.66 21.46
C LYS A 277 24.17 3.03 22.93
N ARG A 278 23.16 2.51 23.63
CA ARG A 278 22.96 2.68 25.07
C ARG A 278 23.40 1.44 25.83
N ILE A 279 24.19 1.62 26.88
CA ILE A 279 24.70 0.56 27.75
C ILE A 279 24.48 0.95 29.20
N GLN A 280 23.98 0.03 30.02
CA GLN A 280 23.91 0.22 31.47
C GLN A 280 25.29 -0.04 32.09
N ASN A 281 25.69 0.71 33.12
CA ASN A 281 27.04 0.63 33.69
C ASN A 281 27.50 -0.77 34.14
N ILE A 282 26.58 -1.58 34.67
CA ILE A 282 26.81 -2.98 35.07
C ILE A 282 27.24 -3.85 33.88
N ASN A 283 26.77 -3.50 32.68
CA ASN A 283 27.04 -4.20 31.42
C ASN A 283 28.12 -3.51 30.57
N LEU A 284 28.76 -2.46 31.07
CA LEU A 284 29.84 -1.78 30.35
C LEU A 284 31.08 -2.68 30.34
N GLY A 285 31.54 -3.03 29.13
CA GLY A 285 32.85 -3.64 28.87
C GLY A 285 33.86 -2.61 28.38
N LYS A 286 35.14 -2.96 28.36
CA LYS A 286 36.21 -2.10 27.83
C LYS A 286 36.18 -1.96 26.30
N LYS A 287 35.52 -2.88 25.60
CA LYS A 287 35.38 -2.89 24.15
C LYS A 287 33.90 -2.76 23.80
N ILE A 288 33.57 -1.74 23.02
CA ILE A 288 32.22 -1.41 22.59
C ILE A 288 32.20 -1.38 21.06
N THR A 289 31.26 -2.07 20.45
CA THR A 289 31.10 -2.06 19.00
C THR A 289 29.74 -1.48 18.66
N LEU A 290 29.71 -0.42 17.83
CA LEU A 290 28.51 0.07 17.20
C LEU A 290 28.40 -0.52 15.80
N THR A 291 27.22 -1.01 15.47
CA THR A 291 26.96 -1.68 14.18
C THR A 291 25.75 -1.06 13.49
N SER A 292 25.40 -1.60 12.32
CA SER A 292 24.25 -1.08 11.54
C SER A 292 22.90 -1.20 12.25
N GLN A 293 22.78 -2.03 13.28
CA GLN A 293 21.62 -2.11 14.16
C GLN A 293 21.45 -0.86 15.02
N ASP A 294 22.54 -0.15 15.30
CA ASP A 294 22.56 1.06 16.12
C ASP A 294 22.26 2.33 15.30
N LYS A 295 22.01 2.23 13.98
CA LYS A 295 21.64 3.37 13.13
C LYS A 295 20.30 3.97 13.52
N MET A 296 20.23 5.29 13.54
CA MET A 296 18.97 6.02 13.69
C MET A 296 18.11 5.95 12.42
N ILE A 297 18.75 5.93 11.24
CA ILE A 297 18.09 5.79 9.93
C ILE A 297 18.76 4.64 9.18
N ARG A 298 18.01 3.55 8.94
CA ARG A 298 18.58 2.28 8.43
C ARG A 298 19.12 2.38 7.01
N GLU A 299 18.48 3.19 6.17
CA GLU A 299 18.78 3.34 4.74
C GLU A 299 19.88 4.38 4.47
N LEU A 300 20.35 5.09 5.50
CA LEU A 300 21.37 6.11 5.33
C LEU A 300 22.76 5.48 5.18
N GLU A 301 23.50 5.92 4.17
CA GLU A 301 24.91 5.59 4.00
C GLU A 301 25.73 6.07 5.21
N PRO A 302 26.81 5.35 5.59
CA PRO A 302 27.78 5.85 6.55
C PRO A 302 28.31 7.21 6.06
N PRO A 303 28.29 8.28 6.89
CA PRO A 303 28.86 9.57 6.52
C PRO A 303 30.38 9.42 6.33
N GLU A 304 31.03 10.27 5.54
CA GLU A 304 32.50 10.19 5.41
C GLU A 304 33.24 10.59 6.69
N ASN A 305 32.61 11.42 7.53
CA ASN A 305 33.21 11.95 8.74
C ASN A 305 32.25 11.79 9.92
N ILE A 306 32.78 11.45 11.09
CA ILE A 306 31.99 11.32 12.32
C ILE A 306 32.65 11.98 13.52
N ILE A 307 31.83 12.33 14.50
CA ILE A 307 32.24 12.68 15.85
C ILE A 307 31.64 11.65 16.79
N LEU A 308 32.47 11.06 17.66
CA LEU A 308 32.02 10.24 18.78
C LEU A 308 31.76 11.15 19.99
N GLU A 309 30.54 11.13 20.49
CA GLU A 309 30.14 11.71 21.77
C GLU A 309 29.77 10.58 22.72
N ILE A 310 30.34 10.59 23.94
CA ILE A 310 29.94 9.70 25.02
C ILE A 310 29.26 10.52 26.10
N LYS A 311 28.04 10.15 26.44
CA LYS A 311 27.23 10.87 27.43
C LYS A 311 26.72 9.94 28.52
N GLY A 312 26.76 10.40 29.76
CA GLY A 312 26.22 9.73 30.94
C GLY A 312 24.84 10.24 31.30
N SER A 313 23.95 9.35 31.77
CA SER A 313 22.65 9.69 32.33
C SER A 313 22.34 8.84 33.56
N GLN A 314 21.53 9.38 34.45
CA GLN A 314 20.90 8.61 35.54
C GLN A 314 19.61 7.91 35.08
N ASN A 315 19.00 8.40 33.99
CA ASN A 315 17.76 7.87 33.44
C ASN A 315 18.04 6.95 32.26
N ASN A 316 17.08 6.06 31.97
CA ASN A 316 17.13 5.18 30.80
C ASN A 316 16.63 5.86 29.52
N VAL A 317 16.27 7.15 29.58
CA VAL A 317 15.75 7.95 28.47
C VAL A 317 16.77 9.05 28.12
N VAL A 318 16.82 9.42 26.84
CA VAL A 318 17.59 10.58 26.39
C VAL A 318 16.86 11.84 26.86
N ASP A 319 17.53 12.67 27.65
CA ASP A 319 17.02 13.94 28.17
C ASP A 319 18.10 15.03 28.15
N ASP A 320 17.72 16.27 28.46
CA ASP A 320 18.63 17.42 28.42
C ASP A 320 19.65 17.42 29.58
N ASN A 321 19.50 16.52 30.56
CA ASN A 321 20.37 16.44 31.75
C ASN A 321 21.55 15.48 31.56
N MET A 322 21.74 14.96 30.34
CA MET A 322 22.84 14.08 30.02
C MET A 322 24.18 14.81 30.09
N VAL A 323 25.12 14.26 30.85
CA VAL A 323 26.46 14.82 31.04
C VAL A 323 27.37 14.34 29.91
N GLU A 324 28.06 15.26 29.22
CA GLU A 324 29.09 14.89 28.26
C GLU A 324 30.34 14.41 28.99
N LEU A 325 30.73 13.15 28.75
CA LEU A 325 31.87 12.49 29.39
C LEU A 325 33.07 12.43 28.45
N HIS A 326 32.84 12.34 27.15
CA HIS A 326 33.88 12.38 26.13
C HIS A 326 33.34 12.94 24.81
N LYS A 327 34.21 13.64 24.07
CA LYS A 327 33.94 14.06 22.71
C LYS A 327 35.22 13.98 21.88
N SER A 328 35.17 13.22 20.79
CA SER A 328 36.31 13.09 19.89
C SER A 328 36.48 14.32 19.00
N LYS A 329 37.65 14.44 18.36
CA LYS A 329 37.78 15.23 17.13
C LYS A 329 37.02 14.55 15.98
N ILE A 330 36.90 15.23 14.84
CA ILE A 330 36.36 14.62 13.62
C ILE A 330 37.24 13.43 13.24
N LEU A 331 36.61 12.29 13.02
CA LEU A 331 37.22 11.03 12.61
C LEU A 331 36.79 10.72 11.17
N ASP A 332 37.73 10.26 10.36
CA ASP A 332 37.44 9.72 9.03
C ASP A 332 36.72 8.37 9.19
N PHE A 333 35.54 8.26 8.61
CA PHE A 333 34.66 7.11 8.76
C PHE A 333 34.65 6.29 7.48
N HIS A 334 35.46 5.24 7.49
CA HIS A 334 35.38 4.15 6.53
C HIS A 334 34.58 2.99 7.14
N SER A 335 34.18 2.00 6.32
CA SER A 335 33.26 0.91 6.70
C SER A 335 33.67 0.10 7.95
N SER A 336 34.93 0.23 8.40
CA SER A 336 35.42 -0.26 9.68
C SER A 336 36.44 0.69 10.30
N VAL A 337 36.14 1.26 11.46
CA VAL A 337 37.04 2.17 12.21
C VAL A 337 37.23 1.67 13.64
N TYR A 338 38.48 1.74 14.10
CA TYR A 338 38.90 1.49 15.48
C TYR A 338 39.26 2.83 16.13
N TYR A 339 38.75 3.08 17.33
CA TYR A 339 39.00 4.28 18.09
C TYR A 339 39.33 3.94 19.55
N GLU A 340 40.46 4.45 20.03
CA GLU A 340 40.93 4.24 21.40
C GLU A 340 40.76 5.53 22.21
N ILE A 341 40.27 5.39 23.44
CA ILE A 341 40.03 6.50 24.36
C ILE A 341 40.88 6.31 25.60
N ASP A 342 41.83 7.22 25.77
CA ASP A 342 42.82 7.23 26.86
C ASP A 342 42.36 7.98 28.12
#